data_AF-A0A7X5N2Z4-F1
#
_entry.id   AF-A0A7X5N2Z4-F1
#
_cell.length_a   1.000
_cell.length_b   1.000
_cell.length_c   1.000
_cell.angle_alpha   90.00
_cell.angle_beta   90.00
_cell.angle_gamma   90.00
#
_symmetry.space_group_name_H-M   'P 1'
#
loop_
_entity.id
_entity.type
_entity.pdbx_description
1 polymer ?
#
loop_
_entity_poly.entity_id
_entity_poly.type
_entity_poly.pdbx_seq_one_letter_code
_entity_poly.pdbx_strand_id
1 'polypeptide(L)'
;LMFSLRLDGLAWMFALLVLGIGALVVMYAHYYLSARDSASRFFAYLMLFMGAMLGMVLSGNLLLLMVFWELTSISSFLLIGFWSHRKDAREGARMAFVLTAGGGLALLGGILMIG
;
A
#
# COMPACT_ATOMS: atom_id res chain seq x y z
N LEU A 1 7.20 16.65 -13.13
CA LEU A 1 6.41 16.28 -11.94
C LEU A 1 6.62 17.34 -10.87
N MET A 2 5.63 18.20 -10.59
CA MET A 2 5.71 19.06 -9.40
C MET A 2 5.41 18.18 -8.19
N PHE A 3 6.43 17.86 -7.40
CA PHE A 3 6.24 17.16 -6.12
C PHE A 3 5.66 18.15 -5.10
N SER A 4 4.33 18.19 -5.01
CA SER A 4 3.61 18.96 -3.99
C SER A 4 3.17 18.00 -2.90
N LEU A 5 3.65 18.20 -1.68
CA LEU A 5 3.18 17.49 -0.49
C LEU A 5 2.25 18.42 0.28
N ARG A 6 1.03 17.97 0.57
CA ARG A 6 0.04 18.76 1.29
C ARG A 6 -0.11 18.23 2.70
N LEU A 7 0.37 19.01 3.66
CA LEU A 7 0.18 18.78 5.09
C LEU A 7 -0.92 19.72 5.60
N ASP A 8 -2.17 19.31 5.42
CA ASP A 8 -3.33 19.93 6.05
C ASP A 8 -3.77 19.15 7.30
N GLY A 9 -4.72 19.69 8.07
CA GLY A 9 -5.19 19.04 9.30
C GLY A 9 -5.81 17.65 9.06
N LEU A 10 -6.35 17.41 7.86
CA LEU A 10 -6.89 16.11 7.45
C LEU A 10 -5.77 15.11 7.17
N ALA A 11 -4.74 15.54 6.43
CA ALA A 11 -3.55 14.74 6.16
C ALA A 11 -2.83 14.34 7.46
N TRP A 12 -2.78 15.23 8.45
CA TRP A 12 -2.24 14.92 9.78
C TRP A 12 -3.02 13.79 10.49
N MET A 13 -4.35 13.87 10.48
CA MET A 13 -5.20 12.84 11.09
C MET A 13 -4.97 11.47 10.43
N PHE A 14 -4.95 11.41 9.10
CA PHE A 14 -4.72 10.16 8.38
C PHE A 14 -3.29 9.65 8.51
N ALA A 15 -2.29 10.54 8.53
CA ALA A 15 -0.90 10.16 8.77
C ALA A 15 -0.71 9.50 10.13
N LEU A 16 -1.30 10.08 11.19
CA LEU A 16 -1.29 9.49 12.53
C LEU A 16 -2.01 8.14 12.57
N LEU A 17 -3.12 8.00 11.83
CA LEU A 17 -3.85 6.73 11.73
C LEU A 17 -3.00 5.65 11.04
N VAL A 18 -2.34 5.97 9.92
CA VAL A 18 -1.45 5.05 9.20
C VAL A 18 -0.27 4.63 10.08
N LEU A 19 0.36 5.58 10.78
CA LEU A 19 1.48 5.28 11.68
C LEU A 19 1.04 4.50 12.92
N GLY A 20 -0.09 4.87 13.53
CA GLY A 20 -0.62 4.23 14.73
C GLY A 20 -1.05 2.80 14.47
N ILE A 21 -1.89 2.57 13.45
CA ILE A 21 -2.30 1.21 13.05
C ILE A 21 -1.10 0.42 12.55
N GLY A 22 -0.22 1.04 11.75
CA GLY A 22 1.00 0.38 11.27
C GLY A 22 1.90 -0.11 12.41
N ALA A 23 2.09 0.70 13.45
CA ALA A 23 2.84 0.29 14.64
C ALA A 23 2.18 -0.89 15.37
N LEU A 24 0.84 -0.89 15.51
CA LEU A 24 0.09 -2.01 16.09
C LEU A 24 0.28 -3.29 15.26
N VAL A 25 0.20 -3.19 13.93
CA VAL A 25 0.39 -4.33 13.01
C VAL A 25 1.83 -4.86 13.09
N VAL A 26 2.84 -3.99 13.17
CA VAL A 26 4.24 -4.39 13.36
C VAL A 26 4.41 -5.17 14.67
N MET A 27 3.83 -4.67 15.77
CA MET A 27 3.88 -5.37 17.07
C MET A 27 3.18 -6.73 17.00
N TYR A 28 1.99 -6.80 16.40
CA TYR A 28 1.26 -8.05 16.23
C TYR A 28 2.02 -9.05 15.34
N ALA A 29 2.58 -8.57 14.23
CA ALA A 29 3.34 -9.38 13.29
C ALA A 29 4.56 -10.04 13.96
N HIS A 30 5.20 -9.37 14.91
CA HIS A 30 6.31 -9.95 15.68
C HIS A 30 5.90 -11.24 16.41
N TYR A 31 4.68 -11.31 16.95
CA TYR A 31 4.15 -12.52 17.60
C TYR A 31 3.55 -13.52 16.61
N TYR A 32 3.05 -13.04 15.48
CA TYR A 32 2.38 -13.87 14.48
C TYR A 32 3.35 -14.67 13.60
N LEU A 33 4.53 -14.10 13.28
CA LEU A 33 5.49 -14.78 12.43
C LEU A 33 6.21 -15.91 13.16
N SER A 34 6.23 -17.08 12.52
CA SER A 34 6.94 -18.25 13.03
C SER A 34 8.45 -18.13 12.76
N ALA A 35 9.28 -18.85 13.53
CA ALA A 35 10.73 -18.88 13.33
C ALA A 35 11.18 -19.41 11.94
N ARG A 36 10.27 -20.02 11.18
CA ARG A 36 10.52 -20.51 9.81
C ARG A 36 10.23 -19.47 8.73
N ASP A 37 9.50 -18.40 9.07
CA ASP A 37 9.15 -17.35 8.13
C ASP A 37 10.25 -16.29 8.04
N SER A 38 10.49 -15.75 6.84
CA SER A 38 11.47 -14.67 6.66
C SER A 38 10.92 -13.34 7.17
N ALA A 39 11.06 -13.09 8.47
CA ALA A 39 10.56 -11.89 9.14
C ALA A 39 11.04 -10.60 8.48
N SER A 40 12.30 -10.55 8.05
CA SER A 40 12.86 -9.39 7.35
C SER A 40 12.09 -9.02 6.07
N ARG A 41 11.65 -10.01 5.29
CA ARG A 41 10.88 -9.75 4.05
C ARG A 41 9.47 -9.25 4.36
N PHE A 42 8.82 -9.84 5.37
CA PHE A 42 7.48 -9.39 5.78
C PHE A 42 7.51 -7.95 6.27
N PHE A 43 8.45 -7.60 7.16
CA PHE A 43 8.61 -6.23 7.65
C PHE A 43 9.01 -5.26 6.55
N ALA A 44 9.82 -5.67 5.57
CA ALA A 44 10.14 -4.84 4.41
C ALA A 44 8.90 -4.52 3.56
N TYR A 45 8.06 -5.50 3.27
CA TYR A 45 6.81 -5.27 2.54
C TYR A 45 5.79 -4.47 3.35
N LEU A 46 5.72 -4.69 4.66
CA LEU A 46 4.86 -3.93 5.56
C LEU A 46 5.30 -2.45 5.63
N MET A 47 6.60 -2.18 5.75
CA MET A 47 7.14 -0.81 5.69
C MET A 47 6.89 -0.16 4.33
N LEU A 48 7.02 -0.91 3.24
CA LEU A 48 6.71 -0.41 1.90
C LEU A 48 5.22 -0.03 1.79
N PHE A 49 4.32 -0.86 2.32
CA PHE A 49 2.88 -0.59 2.34
C PHE A 49 2.53 0.64 3.18
N MET A 50 3.09 0.74 4.40
CA MET A 50 2.91 1.90 5.27
C MET A 50 3.45 3.19 4.61
N GLY A 51 4.63 3.12 3.99
CA GLY A 51 5.22 4.25 3.26
C GLY A 51 4.38 4.68 2.06
N ALA A 52 3.81 3.73 1.31
CA ALA A 52 2.93 4.02 0.18
C ALA A 52 1.62 4.71 0.63
N MET A 53 1.00 4.22 1.70
CA MET A 53 -0.20 4.84 2.29
C MET A 53 0.09 6.25 2.83
N LEU A 54 1.22 6.44 3.50
CA LEU A 54 1.61 7.77 3.99
C LEU A 54 1.83 8.74 2.82
N GLY A 55 2.49 8.29 1.75
CA GLY A 55 2.69 9.08 0.54
C GLY A 55 1.37 9.43 -0.17
N MET A 56 0.41 8.51 -0.20
CA MET A 56 -0.93 8.77 -0.74
C MET A 56 -1.63 9.89 0.02
N VAL A 57 -1.61 9.84 1.35
CA VAL A 57 -2.25 10.86 2.21
C VAL A 57 -1.60 12.22 2.06
N LEU A 58 -0.28 12.26 1.91
CA LEU A 58 0.48 13.50 1.76
C LEU A 58 0.49 14.05 0.32
N SER A 59 -0.08 13.32 -0.64
CA SER A 59 -0.05 13.72 -2.04
C SER A 59 -0.84 15.02 -2.30
N GLY A 60 -0.16 16.04 -2.81
CA GLY A 60 -0.75 17.34 -3.12
C GLY A 60 -1.28 17.47 -4.54
N ASN A 61 -1.18 16.42 -5.38
CA ASN A 61 -1.74 16.39 -6.72
C ASN A 61 -2.20 14.97 -7.12
N LEU A 62 -3.11 14.91 -8.09
CA LEU A 62 -3.75 13.67 -8.54
C LEU A 62 -2.74 12.67 -9.13
N LEU A 63 -1.70 13.15 -9.81
CA LEU A 63 -0.70 12.27 -10.41
C LEU A 63 0.17 11.58 -9.34
N LEU A 64 0.57 12.31 -8.30
CA LEU A 64 1.33 11.76 -7.17
C LEU A 64 0.45 10.84 -6.33
N LEU A 65 -0.83 11.18 -6.15
CA LEU A 65 -1.83 10.31 -5.52
C LEU A 65 -1.92 8.98 -6.27
N MET A 66 -2.04 9.03 -7.60
CA MET A 66 -2.09 7.86 -8.47
C MET A 66 -0.83 6.99 -8.36
N VAL A 67 0.36 7.60 -8.29
CA VAL A 67 1.62 6.85 -8.12
C VAL A 67 1.63 6.11 -6.78
N PHE A 68 1.27 6.78 -5.68
CA PHE A 68 1.19 6.15 -4.37
C PHE A 68 0.05 5.13 -4.27
N TRP A 69 -1.02 5.32 -5.03
CA TRP A 69 -2.10 4.35 -5.19
C TRP A 69 -1.63 3.04 -5.80
N GLU A 70 -0.92 3.09 -6.92
CA GLU A 70 -0.32 1.90 -7.52
C GLU A 70 0.70 1.25 -6.58
N LEU A 71 1.54 2.06 -5.91
CA LEU A 71 2.53 1.53 -4.96
C LEU A 71 1.87 0.80 -3.78
N THR A 72 0.75 1.30 -3.28
CA THR A 72 -0.07 0.66 -2.22
C THR A 72 -0.67 -0.66 -2.72
N SER A 73 -1.10 -0.69 -3.97
CA SER A 73 -1.65 -1.88 -4.63
C SER A 73 -0.60 -2.97 -4.81
N ILE A 74 0.58 -2.59 -5.31
CA ILE A 74 1.72 -3.50 -5.51
C ILE A 74 2.23 -4.04 -4.17
N SER A 75 2.38 -3.18 -3.16
CA SER A 75 2.82 -3.62 -1.83
C SER A 75 1.81 -4.54 -1.15
N SER A 76 0.50 -4.30 -1.32
CA SER A 76 -0.55 -5.24 -0.86
C SER A 76 -0.43 -6.59 -1.55
N PHE A 77 -0.20 -6.61 -2.87
CA PHE A 77 0.02 -7.84 -3.63
C PHE A 77 1.21 -8.64 -3.09
N LEU A 78 2.33 -7.96 -2.79
CA LEU A 78 3.52 -8.59 -2.20
C LEU A 78 3.24 -9.15 -0.80
N LEU A 79 2.43 -8.45 0.00
CA LEU A 79 2.03 -8.90 1.35
C LEU A 79 1.14 -10.15 1.29
N ILE A 80 0.12 -10.15 0.43
CA ILE A 80 -0.79 -11.30 0.21
C ILE A 80 0.00 -12.49 -0.35
N GLY A 81 0.94 -12.23 -1.27
CA GLY A 81 1.81 -13.21 -1.89
C GLY A 81 2.98 -13.69 -1.00
N PHE A 82 3.09 -13.24 0.25
CA PHE A 82 4.21 -13.60 1.14
C PHE A 82 4.36 -15.12 1.31
N TRP A 83 3.25 -15.84 1.51
CA TRP A 83 3.20 -17.31 1.51
C TRP A 83 2.89 -17.89 0.13
N SER A 84 3.66 -17.48 -0.88
CA SER A 84 3.55 -17.92 -2.29
C SER A 84 3.61 -19.44 -2.51
N HIS A 85 4.03 -20.20 -1.49
CA HIS A 85 4.02 -21.66 -1.50
C HIS A 85 2.60 -22.27 -1.52
N ARG A 86 1.58 -21.54 -1.02
CA ARG A 86 0.18 -21.97 -1.12
C ARG A 86 -0.42 -21.50 -2.44
N LYS A 87 -1.05 -22.42 -3.19
CA LYS A 87 -1.74 -22.10 -4.45
C LYS A 87 -2.81 -21.01 -4.25
N ASP A 88 -3.53 -21.07 -3.13
CA ASP A 88 -4.58 -20.10 -2.76
C ASP A 88 -4.02 -18.68 -2.57
N ALA A 89 -2.85 -18.53 -1.97
CA ALA A 89 -2.19 -17.23 -1.80
C ALA A 89 -1.80 -16.61 -3.16
N ARG A 90 -1.42 -17.46 -4.12
CA ARG A 90 -1.04 -17.05 -5.47
C ARG A 90 -2.24 -16.62 -6.31
N GLU A 91 -3.37 -17.32 -6.19
CA GLU A 91 -4.63 -16.94 -6.84
C GLU A 91 -5.23 -15.67 -6.24
N GLY A 92 -5.28 -15.58 -4.90
CA GLY A 92 -5.75 -14.38 -4.19
C GLY A 92 -4.91 -13.14 -4.51
N ALA A 93 -3.59 -13.29 -4.58
CA ALA A 93 -2.71 -12.20 -4.99
C ALA A 93 -3.00 -11.76 -6.45
N ARG A 94 -3.11 -12.70 -7.40
CA ARG A 94 -3.43 -12.34 -8.80
C ARG A 94 -4.79 -11.68 -8.93
N MET A 95 -5.81 -12.15 -8.23
CA MET A 95 -7.14 -11.55 -8.23
C MET A 95 -7.09 -10.12 -7.67
N ALA A 96 -6.42 -9.92 -6.53
CA ALA A 96 -6.24 -8.61 -5.94
C ALA A 96 -5.51 -7.66 -6.90
N PHE A 97 -4.43 -8.12 -7.54
CA PHE A 97 -3.69 -7.30 -8.50
C PHE A 97 -4.54 -6.92 -9.71
N VAL A 98 -5.28 -7.86 -10.31
CA VAL A 98 -6.13 -7.55 -11.48
C VAL A 98 -7.24 -6.57 -11.10
N LEU A 99 -7.87 -6.74 -9.94
CA LEU A 99 -8.94 -5.86 -9.49
C LEU A 99 -8.42 -4.45 -9.21
N THR A 100 -7.30 -4.34 -8.49
CA THR A 100 -6.77 -3.04 -8.09
C THR A 100 -6.06 -2.33 -9.24
N ALA A 101 -5.30 -3.03 -10.08
CA ALA A 101 -4.69 -2.44 -11.28
C ALA A 101 -5.75 -2.06 -12.33
N GLY A 102 -6.81 -2.87 -12.48
CA GLY A 102 -7.95 -2.51 -13.32
C GLY A 102 -8.67 -1.25 -12.83
N GLY A 103 -8.91 -1.16 -11.52
CA GLY A 103 -9.44 0.05 -10.88
C GLY A 103 -8.50 1.26 -11.03
N GLY A 104 -7.19 1.04 -10.94
CA GLY A 104 -6.18 2.07 -11.16
C GLY A 104 -6.15 2.61 -12.59
N LEU A 105 -6.26 1.74 -13.59
CA LEU A 105 -6.36 2.15 -15.00
C LEU A 105 -7.66 2.95 -15.28
N ALA A 106 -8.78 2.57 -14.65
CA ALA A 106 -10.02 3.34 -14.74
C ALA A 106 -9.88 4.72 -14.08
N LEU A 107 -9.21 4.79 -12.93
CA LEU A 107 -8.90 6.06 -12.24
C LEU A 107 -8.00 6.96 -13.10
N LEU A 108 -6.96 6.40 -13.74
CA LEU A 108 -6.12 7.11 -14.71
C LEU A 108 -6.95 7.67 -15.87
N GLY A 109 -7.87 6.89 -16.42
CA GLY A 109 -8.81 7.35 -17.44
C GLY A 109 -9.64 8.54 -16.97
N GLY A 110 -10.19 8.48 -15.75
CA GLY A 110 -10.94 9.58 -15.14
C GLY A 110 -10.08 10.83 -14.92
N ILE A 111 -8.85 10.67 -14.42
CA ILE A 111 -7.91 11.79 -14.22
C ILE A 111 -7.56 12.46 -15.55
N LEU A 112 -7.34 11.68 -16.62
CA LEU A 112 -7.04 12.21 -17.96
C LEU A 112 -8.24 12.89 -18.64
N MET A 113 -9.48 12.54 -18.27
CA MET A 113 -10.68 13.19 -18.78
C MET A 113 -11.01 14.49 -18.04
N ILE A 114 -10.66 14.58 -16.75
CA ILE A 114 -10.93 15.73 -15.89
C ILE A 114 -9.80 16.77 -15.94
N GLY A 115 -8.54 16.30 -16.06
CA GLY A 115 -7.35 17.13 -16.16
C GLY A 115 -7.11 17.67 -17.56
#